data_AF-F8CNZ2-F1
#
_entry.id   AF-F8CNZ2-F1
#
_cell.length_a   1.000
_cell.length_b   1.000
_cell.length_c   1.000
_cell.angle_alpha   90.00
_cell.angle_beta   90.00
_cell.angle_gamma   90.00
#
_symmetry.space_group_name_H-M   'P 1'
#
loop_
_entity.id
_entity.type
_entity.pdbx_description
1 polymer ?
#
loop_
_entity_poly.entity_id
_entity_poly.type
_entity_poly.pdbx_seq_one_letter_code
_entity_poly.pdbx_strand_id
1 'polypeptide(L)' 'MSDSAKILGQMREILSGDASLAPSERQDALAEVQVIEAQLQKTKPNGHMVKESLDVLAKVGSIGRFAIKLSELLGPLLLG' A
#
# COMPACT_ATOMS: atom_id res chain seq x y z
N MET A 1 17.40 -3.38 -0.89
CA MET A 1 15.97 -3.07 -1.08
C MET A 1 15.16 -3.88 -0.09
N SER A 2 14.43 -3.22 0.81
CA SER A 2 13.54 -3.88 1.78
C SER A 2 12.37 -4.56 1.07
N ASP A 3 11.86 -5.67 1.60
CA ASP A 3 10.77 -6.43 0.96
C ASP A 3 9.48 -5.63 0.82
N SER A 4 9.23 -4.69 1.75
CA SER A 4 8.13 -3.72 1.66
C SER A 4 8.21 -2.83 0.42
N ALA A 5 9.41 -2.33 0.07
CA ALA A 5 9.61 -1.49 -1.11
C ALA A 5 9.39 -2.26 -2.43
N LYS A 6 9.75 -3.55 -2.46
CA LYS A 6 9.47 -4.41 -3.63
C LYS A 6 7.96 -4.62 -3.80
N ILE A 7 7.25 -4.88 -2.70
CA ILE A 7 5.79 -5.09 -2.73
C ILE A 7 5.08 -3.81 -3.17
N LEU A 8 5.46 -2.64 -2.65
CA LEU A 8 4.89 -1.36 -3.05
C LEU A 8 5.13 -1.06 -4.54
N GLY A 9 6.33 -1.36 -5.05
CA GLY A 9 6.64 -1.27 -6.48
C GLY A 9 5.73 -2.16 -7.34
N GLN A 10 5.51 -3.41 -6.92
CA GLN A 10 4.61 -4.34 -7.61
C GLN A 10 3.15 -3.85 -7.59
N MET A 11 2.69 -3.30 -6.45
CA MET A 11 1.34 -2.73 -6.34
C MET A 11 1.16 -1.56 -7.30
N ARG A 12 2.13 -0.64 -7.39
CA ARG A 12 2.09 0.49 -8.32
C ARG A 12 2.04 0.04 -9.78
N GLU A 13 2.83 -0.97 -10.15
CA GLU A 13 2.86 -1.53 -11.51
C GLU A 13 1.50 -2.15 -11.88
N ILE A 14 0.94 -2.97 -10.99
CA ILE A 14 -0.37 -3.60 -11.19
C ILE A 14 -1.46 -2.54 -11.30
N LEU A 15 -1.54 -1.60 -10.36
CA LEU A 15 -2.54 -0.53 -10.38
C LEU A 15 -2.44 0.31 -11.65
N SER A 16 -1.25 0.62 -12.13
CA SER A 16 -1.07 1.43 -13.35
C SER A 16 -1.63 0.72 -14.60
N GLY A 17 -1.45 -0.60 -14.68
CA GLY A 17 -1.93 -1.44 -15.77
C GLY A 17 -3.35 -2.00 -15.59
N ASP A 18 -3.99 -1.77 -14.45
CA ASP A 18 -5.31 -2.32 -14.16
C ASP A 18 -6.41 -1.60 -14.94
N ALA A 19 -6.83 -2.21 -16.05
CA ALA A 19 -7.92 -1.72 -16.88
C ALA A 19 -9.31 -1.95 -16.25
N SER A 20 -9.41 -2.73 -15.17
CA SER A 20 -10.68 -2.98 -14.48
C SER A 20 -11.07 -1.86 -13.51
N LEU A 21 -10.12 -1.01 -13.11
CA LEU A 21 -10.35 0.15 -12.24
C LEU A 21 -10.73 1.39 -13.04
N ALA A 22 -11.71 2.14 -12.54
CA ALA A 22 -11.97 3.48 -13.04
C ALA A 22 -10.72 4.36 -12.86
N PRO A 23 -10.49 5.36 -13.74
CA PRO A 23 -9.33 6.26 -13.62
C PRO A 23 -9.20 6.90 -12.24
N SER A 24 -10.32 7.31 -11.62
CA SER A 24 -10.34 7.87 -10.26
C SER A 24 -9.96 6.85 -9.20
N GLU A 25 -10.53 5.64 -9.23
CA GLU A 25 -10.22 4.58 -8.27
C GLU A 25 -8.74 4.16 -8.33
N ARG A 26 -8.19 4.10 -9.55
CA ARG A 26 -6.76 3.86 -9.76
C ARG A 26 -5.90 4.99 -9.21
N GLN A 27 -6.28 6.24 -9.43
CA GLN A 27 -5.56 7.39 -8.88
C GLN A 27 -5.58 7.36 -7.34
N ASP A 28 -6.74 7.09 -6.73
CA ASP A 28 -6.89 6.99 -5.29
C ASP A 28 -6.03 5.85 -4.72
N ALA A 29 -6.08 4.67 -5.33
CA ALA A 29 -5.24 3.55 -4.92
C ALA A 29 -3.74 3.85 -5.06
N LEU A 30 -3.32 4.53 -6.14
CA LEU A 30 -1.93 4.94 -6.30
C LEU A 30 -1.50 5.98 -5.25
N ALA A 31 -2.41 6.88 -4.85
CA ALA A 31 -2.16 7.84 -3.78
C ALA A 31 -1.97 7.13 -2.43
N GLU A 32 -2.78 6.12 -2.11
CA GLU A 32 -2.61 5.32 -0.88
C GLU A 32 -1.27 4.58 -0.85
N VAL A 33 -0.83 4.00 -1.99
CA VAL A 33 0.51 3.40 -2.10
C VAL A 33 1.60 4.44 -1.80
N GLN A 34 1.44 5.67 -2.29
CA GLN A 34 2.39 6.75 -2.04
C GLN A 34 2.38 7.22 -0.58
N VAL A 35 1.22 7.24 0.08
CA VAL A 35 1.11 7.53 1.52
C VAL A 35 1.91 6.53 2.34
N ILE A 36 1.77 5.23 2.05
CA ILE A 36 2.52 4.17 2.72
C ILE A 36 4.02 4.34 2.50
N GLU A 37 4.46 4.55 1.25
CA GLU A 37 5.88 4.81 0.94
C GLU A 37 6.43 6.00 1.74
N ALA A 38 5.68 7.10 1.80
CA ALA A 38 6.08 8.31 2.53
C ALA A 38 6.17 8.07 4.04
N GLN A 39 5.26 7.27 4.62
CA GLN A 39 5.36 6.90 6.03
C GLN A 39 6.58 6.04 6.32
N LEU A 40 6.85 5.03 5.49
CA LEU A 40 7.96 4.11 5.70
C LEU A 40 9.34 4.79 5.57
N GLN A 41 9.41 5.94 4.91
CA GLN A 41 10.63 6.76 4.84
C GLN A 41 10.83 7.67 6.06
N LYS A 42 9.83 7.85 6.93
CA LYS A 42 9.95 8.68 8.12
C LYS A 42 10.74 7.98 9.21
N THR A 43 11.48 8.75 9.99
CA THR A 43 12.15 8.29 11.21
C THR A 43 11.17 7.82 12.28
N LYS A 44 9.96 8.40 12.30
CA LYS A 44 8.82 7.97 13.11
C LYS A 44 7.59 7.85 12.19
N PRO A 45 7.36 6.67 11.58
CA PRO A 45 6.18 6.46 10.76
C PRO A 45 4.91 6.48 11.62
N ASN A 46 3.80 6.91 11.04
CA ASN A 46 2.48 6.78 11.66
C ASN A 46 1.87 5.42 11.28
N GLY A 47 1.98 4.44 12.18
CA GLY A 47 1.45 3.09 11.99
C GLY A 47 -0.05 3.04 11.74
N HIS A 48 -0.83 3.91 12.39
CA HIS A 48 -2.28 4.02 12.17
C HIS A 48 -2.60 4.43 10.73
N MET A 49 -1.90 5.45 10.22
CA MET A 49 -2.13 5.91 8.85
C MET A 49 -1.68 4.88 7.80
N VAL A 50 -0.57 4.17 8.06
CA VAL A 50 -0.15 3.06 7.19
C VAL A 50 -1.22 1.97 7.16
N LYS A 51 -1.81 1.64 8.32
CA LYS A 51 -2.86 0.63 8.42
C LYS A 51 -4.12 1.05 7.64
N GLU A 52 -4.57 2.30 7.80
CA GLU A 52 -5.74 2.81 7.07
C GLU A 52 -5.54 2.72 5.55
N SER A 53 -4.37 3.16 5.06
CA SER A 53 -4.03 3.05 3.64
C SER A 53 -3.98 1.59 3.16
N LEU A 54 -3.43 0.68 3.96
CA LEU A 54 -3.41 -0.75 3.65
C LEU A 54 -4.83 -1.36 3.60
N ASP A 55 -5.72 -0.95 4.50
CA ASP A 55 -7.11 -1.42 4.55
C ASP A 55 -7.91 -0.94 3.34
N VAL A 56 -7.63 0.27 2.82
CA VAL A 56 -8.19 0.74 1.54
C VAL A 56 -7.67 -0.12 0.38
N LEU A 57 -6.35 -0.34 0.31
CA LEU A 57 -5.73 -1.13 -0.75
C LEU A 57 -6.12 -2.60 -0.72
N ALA A 58 -6.43 -3.16 0.46
CA ALA A 58 -6.91 -4.53 0.62
C ALA A 58 -8.26 -4.77 -0.09
N LYS A 59 -9.06 -3.72 -0.28
CA LYS A 59 -10.36 -3.77 -0.99
C LYS A 59 -10.21 -3.74 -2.50
N VAL A 60 -9.02 -3.37 -3.02
CA VAL A 60 -8.75 -3.34 -4.45
C VAL A 60 -8.40 -4.76 -4.91
N GLY A 61 -9.30 -5.39 -5.68
CA GLY A 61 -9.21 -6.81 -6.02
C GLY A 61 -7.89 -7.25 -6.66
N SER A 62 -7.27 -6.40 -7.50
CA SER A 62 -6.01 -6.72 -8.18
C SER A 62 -4.78 -6.71 -7.28
N ILE A 63 -4.82 -5.97 -6.18
CA ILE A 63 -3.67 -5.80 -5.27
C ILE A 63 -3.95 -6.21 -3.82
N GLY A 64 -5.16 -6.64 -3.48
CA GLY A 64 -5.55 -6.91 -2.08
C GLY A 64 -4.65 -7.92 -1.38
N ARG A 65 -4.20 -8.96 -2.10
CA ARG A 65 -3.22 -9.94 -1.58
C ARG A 65 -1.87 -9.32 -1.22
N PHE A 66 -1.45 -8.28 -1.94
CA PHE A 66 -0.20 -7.58 -1.67
C PHE A 66 -0.34 -6.66 -0.46
N ALA A 67 -1.50 -6.00 -0.31
CA ALA A 67 -1.81 -5.19 0.87
C ALA A 67 -1.80 -6.03 2.16
N ILE A 68 -2.41 -7.24 2.14
CA ILE A 68 -2.38 -8.17 3.28
C ILE A 68 -0.95 -8.58 3.61
N LYS A 69 -0.17 -9.03 2.60
CA LYS A 69 1.23 -9.41 2.79
C LYS A 69 2.08 -8.27 3.35
N LEU A 70 1.83 -7.04 2.90
CA LEU A 70 2.53 -5.86 3.40
C LEU A 70 2.13 -5.54 4.85
N SER A 71 0.87 -5.73 5.21
CA SER A 71 0.37 -5.59 6.59
C SER A 71 1.06 -6.56 7.55
N GLU A 72 1.22 -7.83 7.15
CA GLU A 72 1.95 -8.84 7.93
C GLU A 72 3.42 -8.46 8.14
N LEU A 73 4.09 -7.98 7.09
CA LEU A 73 5.49 -7.54 7.17
C LEU A 73 5.67 -6.30 8.05
N LEU A 74 4.68 -5.41 8.05
CA LEU A 74 4.70 -4.16 8.81
C LEU A 74 4.06 -4.31 10.20
N GLY A 75 3.63 -5.51 10.60
CA GLY A 75 2.89 -5.77 11.85
C GLY A 75 3.43 -5.02 13.09
N PRO A 76 4.75 -5.02 13.37
CA PRO A 76 5.31 -4.27 14.50
C PRO A 76 5.09 -2.74 14.41
N LEU A 77 5.05 -2.18 13.20
CA LEU A 77 4.78 -0.78 12.95
C LEU A 77 3.30 -0.42 13.14
N LEU A 78 2.39 -1.34 12.77
CA LEU A 78 0.95 -1.09 12.80
C LEU A 78 0.33 -1.20 14.19
N LEU A 79 1.03 -1.81 15.13
CA LEU A 79 0.63 -2.00 16.53
C LEU A 79 1.22 -0.95 17.49
N GLY A 80 2.14 -0.11 17.00
CA GLY A 80 2.88 0.88 17.77
C GLY A 80 2.27 2.27 17.80
#